data_AF-A2ENZ9-F1
#
_entry.id   AF-A2ENZ9-F1
#
_cell.length_a   1.000
_cell.length_b   1.000
_cell.length_c   1.000
_cell.angle_alpha   90.00
_cell.angle_beta   90.00
_cell.angle_gamma   90.00
#
_symmetry.space_group_name_H-M   'P 1'
#
loop_
_entity.id
_entity.type
_entity.pdbx_description
1 polymer ?
#
loop_
_entity_poly.entity_id
_entity_poly.type
_entity_poly.pdbx_seq_one_letter_code
_entity_poly.pdbx_strand_id
1 'polypeptide(L)'
;MPSSEESKNEIGYDFSDVKLIEVFEYPSQASKIICSVNSNNILQISSQIIEFIATNKISIQTSLYLIDIISQIREKNIKLLSELYQKILSEFSDIIKPENEKLATLLHYKGFKFENFKPEMEEEEILNLFSTETPFYYIAWDKVDDLKSKFPDLKSKFPDLNIEKEIGYDITPLDCAIKYGSELCFNYMKNLGAQYTDNSEKYAVQGGNTNIFMQMIEDGKSFDNMINAALDYHNYEIAEYFKSNFGQNFDSIAESMYFGNYDVASYLLSNGEDINKTYIYFLFIFIIVS
;
A
#
# COMPACT_ATOMS: atom_id res chain seq x y z
N MET A 1 -32.44 32.13 -27.79
CA MET A 1 -32.25 30.73 -27.35
C MET A 1 -30.82 30.33 -27.61
N PRO A 2 -29.99 30.21 -26.56
CA PRO A 2 -28.94 29.22 -26.50
C PRO A 2 -29.41 28.07 -25.60
N SER A 3 -29.33 26.85 -26.13
CA SER A 3 -29.62 25.62 -25.42
C SER A 3 -28.60 25.41 -24.30
N SER A 4 -29.09 25.38 -23.06
CA SER A 4 -28.39 24.80 -21.93
C SER A 4 -28.29 23.29 -22.16
N GLU A 5 -27.11 22.82 -22.55
CA GLU A 5 -26.75 21.42 -22.32
C GLU A 5 -26.62 21.25 -20.81
N GLU A 6 -27.57 20.53 -20.24
CA GLU A 6 -27.51 20.01 -18.88
C GLU A 6 -26.21 19.21 -18.75
N SER A 7 -25.27 19.73 -17.97
CA SER A 7 -24.16 18.92 -17.46
C SER A 7 -24.81 17.77 -16.69
N LYS A 8 -24.77 16.57 -17.27
CA LYS A 8 -25.04 15.35 -16.52
C LYS A 8 -24.06 15.36 -15.35
N ASN A 9 -24.59 15.60 -14.16
CA ASN A 9 -23.91 15.27 -12.92
C ASN A 9 -23.67 13.76 -12.97
N GLU A 10 -22.50 13.35 -13.45
CA GLU A 10 -21.96 12.03 -13.15
C GLU A 10 -21.75 12.03 -11.64
N ILE A 11 -22.70 11.41 -10.95
CA ILE A 11 -22.62 11.07 -9.54
C ILE A 11 -21.31 10.31 -9.36
N GLY A 12 -20.45 10.82 -8.46
CA GLY A 12 -19.19 10.16 -8.08
C GLY A 12 -19.45 8.67 -7.87
N TYR A 13 -18.76 7.86 -8.64
CA TYR A 13 -19.06 6.45 -8.76
C TYR A 13 -18.36 5.73 -7.61
N ASP A 14 -19.04 5.58 -6.47
CA ASP A 14 -18.47 4.84 -5.36
C ASP A 14 -18.21 3.39 -5.81
N PHE A 15 -16.94 2.96 -5.81
CA PHE A 15 -16.56 1.57 -6.08
C PHE A 15 -17.31 0.58 -5.17
N SER A 16 -17.85 1.05 -4.03
CA SER A 16 -18.65 0.27 -3.11
C SER A 16 -20.05 -0.12 -3.63
N ASP A 17 -20.59 0.57 -4.64
CA ASP A 17 -21.96 0.34 -5.15
C ASP A 17 -22.03 -0.78 -6.21
N VAL A 18 -20.90 -1.35 -6.60
CA VAL A 18 -20.85 -2.41 -7.61
C VAL A 18 -21.22 -3.75 -6.96
N LYS A 19 -22.24 -4.41 -7.51
CA LYS A 19 -22.55 -5.79 -7.11
C LYS A 19 -21.36 -6.69 -7.45
N LEU A 20 -20.66 -7.14 -6.41
CA LEU A 20 -19.54 -8.07 -6.56
C LEU A 20 -19.99 -9.38 -7.21
N ILE A 21 -19.16 -9.90 -8.11
CA ILE A 21 -19.23 -11.30 -8.54
C ILE A 21 -19.00 -12.16 -7.29
N GLU A 22 -19.88 -13.15 -7.07
CA GLU A 22 -19.92 -13.97 -5.85
C GLU A 22 -18.54 -14.57 -5.49
N VAL A 23 -17.77 -15.01 -6.50
CA VAL A 23 -16.43 -15.58 -6.30
C VAL A 23 -15.41 -14.61 -5.70
N PHE A 24 -15.65 -13.30 -5.79
CA PHE A 24 -14.77 -12.25 -5.28
C PHE A 24 -15.24 -11.66 -3.94
N GLU A 25 -16.41 -12.05 -3.44
CA GLU A 25 -16.97 -11.49 -2.22
C GLU A 25 -16.02 -11.65 -1.02
N TYR A 26 -15.62 -12.89 -0.71
CA TYR A 26 -14.74 -13.16 0.43
C TYR A 26 -13.28 -12.77 0.21
N PRO A 27 -12.67 -12.95 -0.97
CA PRO A 27 -11.35 -12.39 -1.27
C PRO A 27 -11.31 -10.86 -1.12
N SER A 28 -12.34 -10.15 -1.57
CA SER A 28 -12.48 -8.68 -1.41
C SER A 28 -12.55 -8.30 0.07
N GLN A 29 -13.42 -8.97 0.84
CA GLN A 29 -13.53 -8.74 2.28
C GLN A 29 -12.20 -9.00 2.98
N ALA A 30 -11.53 -10.13 2.69
CA ALA A 30 -10.25 -10.50 3.25
C ALA A 30 -9.17 -9.45 2.97
N SER A 31 -9.03 -9.01 1.71
CA SER A 31 -8.07 -7.97 1.34
C SER A 31 -8.31 -6.67 2.12
N LYS A 32 -9.56 -6.19 2.17
CA LYS A 32 -9.93 -4.97 2.90
C LYS A 32 -9.60 -5.05 4.39
N ILE A 33 -9.95 -6.16 5.05
CA ILE A 33 -9.65 -6.31 6.48
C ILE A 33 -8.15 -6.45 6.74
N ILE A 34 -7.40 -7.16 5.89
CA ILE A 34 -5.93 -7.27 6.02
C ILE A 34 -5.27 -5.89 5.82
N CYS A 35 -5.71 -5.11 4.82
CA CYS A 35 -5.23 -3.74 4.60
C CYS A 35 -5.47 -2.82 5.81
N SER A 36 -6.53 -3.09 6.60
CA SER A 36 -6.89 -2.29 7.78
C SER A 36 -6.18 -2.69 9.08
N VAL A 37 -5.24 -3.64 9.03
CA VAL A 37 -4.59 -4.18 10.22
C VAL A 37 -3.83 -3.11 11.01
N ASN A 38 -4.05 -3.09 12.32
CA ASN A 38 -3.36 -2.26 13.29
C ASN A 38 -3.27 -2.97 14.65
N SER A 39 -2.59 -2.35 15.61
CA SER A 39 -2.39 -2.92 16.96
C SER A 39 -3.70 -3.19 17.72
N ASN A 40 -4.78 -2.48 17.39
CA ASN A 40 -6.04 -2.56 18.13
C ASN A 40 -6.97 -3.65 17.60
N ASN A 41 -6.86 -4.01 16.31
CA ASN A 41 -7.79 -4.94 15.65
C ASN A 41 -7.14 -6.26 15.18
N ILE A 42 -5.83 -6.46 15.35
CA ILE A 42 -5.13 -7.65 14.83
C ILE A 42 -5.72 -8.97 15.30
N LEU A 43 -6.16 -9.08 16.56
CA LEU A 43 -6.79 -10.29 17.09
C LEU A 43 -8.11 -10.59 16.40
N GLN A 44 -8.96 -9.56 16.23
CA GLN A 44 -10.24 -9.69 15.55
C GLN A 44 -10.04 -10.08 14.07
N ILE A 45 -9.14 -9.39 13.37
CA ILE A 45 -8.83 -9.69 11.96
C ILE A 45 -8.32 -11.12 11.81
N SER A 46 -7.43 -11.56 12.72
CA SER A 46 -6.91 -12.93 12.70
C SER A 46 -8.04 -13.96 12.81
N SER A 47 -8.95 -13.78 13.76
CA SER A 47 -10.11 -14.67 13.92
C SER A 47 -11.02 -14.69 12.71
N GLN A 48 -11.29 -13.53 12.09
CA GLN A 48 -12.13 -13.44 10.89
C GLN A 48 -11.50 -14.14 9.68
N ILE A 49 -10.20 -13.94 9.43
CA ILE A 49 -9.50 -14.62 8.34
C ILE A 49 -9.44 -16.14 8.58
N ILE A 50 -9.16 -16.57 9.81
CA ILE A 50 -9.18 -17.99 10.18
C ILE A 50 -10.57 -18.59 9.95
N GLU A 51 -11.64 -17.88 10.31
CA GLU A 51 -13.02 -18.32 10.05
C GLU A 51 -13.30 -18.44 8.55
N PHE A 52 -12.86 -17.47 7.73
CA PHE A 52 -13.01 -17.55 6.28
C PHE A 52 -12.31 -18.78 5.69
N ILE A 53 -11.10 -19.11 6.17
CA ILE A 53 -10.37 -20.29 5.74
C ILE A 53 -11.08 -21.57 6.23
N ALA A 54 -11.42 -21.66 7.52
CA ALA A 54 -12.05 -22.84 8.13
C ALA A 54 -13.42 -23.17 7.53
N THR A 55 -14.13 -22.17 7.02
CA THR A 55 -15.42 -22.32 6.34
C THR A 55 -15.31 -22.45 4.81
N ASN A 56 -14.09 -22.58 4.27
CA ASN A 56 -13.78 -22.70 2.85
C ASN A 56 -14.30 -21.52 1.99
N LYS A 57 -14.43 -20.34 2.59
CA LYS A 57 -14.81 -19.11 1.87
C LYS A 57 -13.64 -18.54 1.06
N ILE A 58 -12.42 -18.75 1.54
CA ILE A 58 -11.16 -18.50 0.83
C ILE A 58 -10.17 -19.61 1.20
N SER A 59 -9.16 -19.84 0.36
CA SER A 59 -8.08 -20.76 0.70
C SER A 59 -7.06 -20.10 1.63
N ILE A 60 -6.29 -20.94 2.35
CA ILE A 60 -5.13 -20.44 3.11
C ILE A 60 -4.12 -19.76 2.18
N GLN A 61 -3.88 -20.32 0.98
CA GLN A 61 -2.94 -19.77 0.00
C GLN A 61 -3.33 -18.36 -0.42
N THR A 62 -4.61 -18.11 -0.73
CA THR A 62 -5.11 -16.78 -1.07
C THR A 62 -4.91 -15.81 0.09
N SER A 63 -5.18 -16.24 1.32
CA SER A 63 -5.06 -15.38 2.51
C SER A 63 -3.60 -14.98 2.76
N LEU A 64 -2.69 -15.95 2.69
CA LEU A 64 -1.25 -15.72 2.85
C LEU A 64 -0.68 -14.88 1.72
N TYR A 65 -1.13 -15.10 0.48
CA TYR A 65 -0.78 -14.27 -0.68
C TYR A 65 -1.18 -12.81 -0.48
N LEU A 66 -2.40 -12.55 -0.01
CA LEU A 66 -2.85 -11.18 0.26
C LEU A 66 -1.99 -10.51 1.34
N ILE A 67 -1.66 -11.21 2.43
CA ILE A 67 -0.76 -10.66 3.45
C ILE A 67 0.62 -10.36 2.88
N ASP A 68 1.13 -11.24 2.02
CA ASP A 68 2.43 -11.09 1.36
C ASP A 68 2.47 -9.83 0.48
N ILE A 69 1.51 -9.68 -0.45
CA ILE A 69 1.41 -8.47 -1.29
C ILE A 69 1.20 -7.21 -0.45
N ILE A 70 0.28 -7.24 0.53
CA ILE A 70 0.00 -6.09 1.39
C ILE A 70 1.24 -5.69 2.21
N SER A 71 2.08 -6.66 2.59
CA SER A 71 3.32 -6.38 3.31
C SER A 71 4.38 -5.67 2.47
N GLN A 72 4.30 -5.76 1.13
CA GLN A 72 5.18 -5.04 0.22
C GLN A 72 4.78 -3.56 0.11
N ILE A 73 3.47 -3.27 0.12
CA ILE A 73 2.94 -1.90 0.01
C ILE A 73 2.85 -1.17 1.36
N ARG A 74 2.63 -1.88 2.47
CA ARG A 74 2.47 -1.31 3.83
C ARG A 74 3.68 -1.62 4.72
N GLU A 75 4.86 -1.15 4.31
CA GLU A 75 6.14 -1.44 4.99
C GLU A 75 6.11 -1.13 6.51
N LYS A 76 5.44 -0.04 6.93
CA LYS A 76 5.29 0.34 8.36
C LYS A 76 4.56 -0.71 9.20
N ASN A 77 3.70 -1.52 8.57
CA ASN A 77 2.87 -2.51 9.24
C ASN A 77 3.46 -3.92 9.17
N ILE A 78 4.67 -4.09 8.63
CA ILE A 78 5.26 -5.42 8.38
C ILE A 78 5.33 -6.29 9.63
N LYS A 79 5.56 -5.69 10.81
CA LYS A 79 5.52 -6.38 12.09
C LYS A 79 4.15 -7.02 12.35
N LEU A 80 3.07 -6.23 12.24
CA LEU A 80 1.71 -6.69 12.46
C LEU A 80 1.29 -7.73 11.41
N LEU A 81 1.68 -7.52 10.15
CA LEU A 81 1.43 -8.48 9.08
C LEU A 81 2.16 -9.81 9.33
N SER A 82 3.38 -9.79 9.86
CA SER A 82 4.08 -11.01 10.29
C SER A 82 3.37 -11.75 11.43
N GLU A 83 2.74 -11.02 12.36
CA GLU A 83 1.96 -11.61 13.45
C GLU A 83 0.67 -12.25 12.94
N LEU A 84 -0.01 -11.59 11.99
CA LEU A 84 -1.19 -12.13 11.32
C LEU A 84 -0.83 -13.40 10.52
N TYR A 85 0.22 -13.34 9.70
CA TYR A 85 0.70 -14.48 8.92
C TYR A 85 1.05 -15.68 9.81
N GLN A 86 1.80 -15.44 10.90
CA GLN A 86 2.16 -16.46 11.88
C GLN A 86 0.93 -17.12 12.53
N LYS A 87 -0.09 -16.34 12.90
CA LYS A 87 -1.32 -16.86 13.52
C LYS A 87 -2.04 -17.82 12.59
N ILE A 88 -2.15 -17.46 11.31
CA ILE A 88 -2.77 -18.31 10.29
C ILE A 88 -1.96 -19.60 10.09
N LEU A 89 -0.64 -19.51 9.89
CA LEU A 89 0.20 -20.71 9.74
C LEU A 89 0.09 -21.66 10.93
N SER A 90 0.04 -21.11 12.15
CA SER A 90 -0.01 -21.89 13.38
C SER A 90 -1.36 -22.61 13.55
N GLU A 91 -2.46 -21.98 13.15
CA GLU A 91 -3.80 -22.57 13.21
C GLU A 91 -3.94 -23.77 12.27
N PHE A 92 -3.44 -23.64 11.04
CA PHE A 92 -3.59 -24.65 9.99
C PHE A 92 -2.42 -25.63 9.89
N SER A 93 -1.36 -25.44 10.69
CA SER A 93 -0.14 -26.26 10.68
C SER A 93 0.57 -26.32 9.31
N ASP A 94 0.49 -25.24 8.54
CA ASP A 94 1.12 -25.11 7.22
C ASP A 94 2.48 -24.41 7.30
N ILE A 95 3.31 -24.62 6.27
CA ILE A 95 4.61 -23.96 6.11
C ILE A 95 4.71 -23.44 4.68
N ILE A 96 4.18 -22.24 4.46
CA ILE A 96 4.24 -21.53 3.18
C ILE A 96 5.15 -20.31 3.38
N LYS A 97 6.20 -20.21 2.57
CA LYS A 97 7.13 -19.08 2.60
C LYS A 97 6.54 -17.91 1.79
N PRO A 98 6.47 -16.68 2.34
CA PRO A 98 6.13 -15.52 1.54
C PRO A 98 7.24 -15.17 0.53
N GLU A 99 6.86 -14.46 -0.54
CA GLU A 99 7.79 -13.89 -1.52
C GLU A 99 8.48 -12.65 -0.97
N ASN A 100 7.82 -11.83 -0.15
CA ASN A 100 8.45 -10.70 0.54
C ASN A 100 9.52 -11.20 1.53
N GLU A 101 10.79 -10.96 1.20
CA GLU A 101 11.94 -11.41 1.98
C GLU A 101 11.98 -10.82 3.39
N LYS A 102 11.53 -9.57 3.57
CA LYS A 102 11.45 -8.94 4.90
C LYS A 102 10.42 -9.69 5.76
N LEU A 103 9.27 -10.04 5.19
CA LEU A 103 8.22 -10.82 5.88
C LEU A 103 8.71 -12.25 6.19
N ALA A 104 9.35 -12.91 5.22
CA ALA A 104 9.92 -14.25 5.40
C ALA A 104 10.99 -14.25 6.52
N THR A 105 11.83 -13.22 6.57
CA THR A 105 12.86 -13.06 7.59
C THR A 105 12.26 -12.90 8.98
N LEU A 106 11.22 -12.06 9.15
CA LEU A 106 10.52 -11.93 10.45
C LEU A 106 9.91 -13.26 10.91
N LEU A 107 9.29 -14.02 9.99
CA LEU A 107 8.75 -15.34 10.29
C LEU A 107 9.86 -16.33 10.67
N HIS A 108 11.04 -16.23 10.05
CA HIS A 108 12.19 -17.04 10.40
C HIS A 108 12.67 -16.79 11.83
N TYR A 109 12.83 -15.52 12.23
CA TYR A 109 13.18 -15.16 13.61
C TYR A 109 12.11 -15.59 14.63
N LYS A 110 10.85 -15.75 14.19
CA LYS A 110 9.75 -16.32 14.98
C LYS A 110 9.71 -17.84 15.04
N GLY A 111 10.68 -18.53 14.43
CA GLY A 111 10.86 -19.98 14.53
C GLY A 111 10.39 -20.78 13.31
N PHE A 112 9.85 -20.13 12.27
CA PHE A 112 9.50 -20.84 11.03
C PHE A 112 10.76 -21.17 10.22
N LYS A 113 10.83 -22.39 9.68
CA LYS A 113 11.94 -22.83 8.84
C LYS A 113 11.43 -23.06 7.43
N PHE A 114 11.95 -22.27 6.49
CA PHE A 114 11.64 -22.43 5.07
C PHE A 114 12.82 -23.11 4.37
N GLU A 115 12.52 -23.99 3.42
CA GLU A 115 13.54 -24.69 2.66
C GLU A 115 14.39 -23.70 1.86
N ASN A 116 15.72 -23.87 1.89
CA ASN A 116 16.69 -23.04 1.17
C ASN A 116 16.63 -21.53 1.48
N PHE A 117 16.05 -21.15 2.62
CA PHE A 117 15.99 -19.75 3.06
C PHE A 117 16.98 -19.50 4.20
N LYS A 118 17.75 -18.43 4.07
CA LYS A 118 18.60 -17.89 5.13
C LYS A 118 18.38 -16.37 5.19
N PRO A 119 18.14 -15.79 6.38
CA PRO A 119 17.97 -14.35 6.49
C PRO A 119 19.28 -13.62 6.15
N GLU A 120 19.16 -12.55 5.37
CA GLU A 120 20.27 -11.65 4.99
C GLU A 120 20.24 -10.32 5.74
N MET A 121 19.15 -10.03 6.45
CA MET A 121 18.91 -8.81 7.22
C MET A 121 18.60 -9.15 8.67
N GLU A 122 19.00 -8.29 9.60
CA GLU A 122 18.65 -8.46 11.01
C GLU A 122 17.19 -8.05 11.29
N GLU A 123 16.58 -8.65 12.32
CA GLU A 123 15.18 -8.37 12.68
C GLU A 123 14.96 -6.86 12.94
N GLU A 124 15.88 -6.21 13.65
CA GLU A 124 15.79 -4.78 13.99
C GLU A 124 15.85 -3.88 12.74
N GLU A 125 16.61 -4.28 11.72
CA GLU A 125 16.72 -3.53 10.45
C GLU A 125 15.42 -3.62 9.63
N ILE A 126 14.67 -4.72 9.76
CA ILE A 126 13.39 -4.87 9.10
C ILE A 126 12.29 -4.08 9.83
N LEU A 127 12.33 -4.12 11.17
CA LEU A 127 11.34 -3.43 12.00
C LEU A 127 11.49 -1.90 11.93
N ASN A 128 12.70 -1.41 11.71
CA ASN A 128 12.97 0.00 11.50
C ASN A 128 13.14 0.28 10.00
N LEU A 129 12.19 0.98 9.37
CA LEU A 129 12.27 1.38 7.95
C LEU A 129 13.61 2.02 7.55
N PHE A 130 14.16 2.80 8.49
CA PHE A 130 15.45 3.47 8.38
C PHE A 130 16.18 3.32 9.71
N SER A 131 17.52 3.42 9.66
CA SER A 131 18.33 3.50 10.87
C SER A 131 17.87 4.64 11.77
N THR A 132 17.71 4.35 13.07
CA THR A 132 17.29 5.31 14.13
C THR A 132 18.28 6.46 14.34
N GLU A 133 19.47 6.36 13.74
CA GLU A 133 20.50 7.39 13.73
C GLU A 133 20.38 8.36 12.54
N THR A 134 19.40 8.16 11.65
CA THR A 134 19.19 9.00 10.46
C THR A 134 17.95 9.90 10.61
N PRO A 135 17.91 11.07 9.95
CA PRO A 135 16.70 11.90 9.89
C PRO A 135 15.49 11.15 9.32
N PHE A 136 15.70 10.28 8.32
CA PHE A 136 14.66 9.52 7.64
C PHE A 136 13.80 8.67 8.58
N TYR A 137 14.40 8.09 9.63
CA TYR A 137 13.64 7.37 10.65
C TYR A 137 12.57 8.28 11.28
N TYR A 138 12.97 9.46 11.76
CA TYR A 138 12.04 10.38 12.42
C TYR A 138 11.01 10.93 11.44
N ILE A 139 11.41 11.15 10.19
CA ILE A 139 10.51 11.60 9.13
C ILE A 139 9.45 10.54 8.83
N ALA A 140 9.83 9.28 8.56
CA ALA A 140 8.90 8.21 8.21
C ALA A 140 7.88 7.90 9.33
N TRP A 141 8.24 8.19 10.58
CA TRP A 141 7.38 8.02 11.76
C TRP A 141 6.69 9.31 12.22
N ASP A 142 6.79 10.40 11.45
CA ASP A 142 6.22 11.73 11.72
C ASP A 142 6.59 12.34 13.09
N LYS A 143 7.81 12.05 13.56
CA LYS A 143 8.35 12.49 14.86
C LYS A 143 9.07 13.83 14.73
N VAL A 144 8.34 14.88 14.35
CA VAL A 144 8.94 16.18 14.00
C VAL A 144 9.72 16.84 15.14
N ASP A 145 9.29 16.67 16.40
CA ASP A 145 9.96 17.29 17.54
C ASP A 145 11.28 16.57 17.89
N ASP A 146 11.29 15.24 17.83
CA ASP A 146 12.50 14.43 17.99
C ASP A 146 13.50 14.71 16.86
N LEU A 147 13.00 14.86 15.63
CA LEU A 147 13.81 15.25 14.46
C LEU A 147 14.51 16.58 14.71
N LYS A 148 13.77 17.62 15.13
CA LYS A 148 14.34 18.95 15.43
C LYS A 148 15.35 18.91 16.58
N SER A 149 15.07 18.11 17.60
CA SER A 149 15.94 17.97 18.77
C SER A 149 17.26 17.28 18.42
N LYS A 150 17.22 16.18 17.67
CA LYS A 150 18.41 15.38 17.30
C LYS A 150 19.19 16.01 16.12
N PHE A 151 18.51 16.74 15.24
CA PHE A 151 19.09 17.36 14.04
C PHE A 151 18.75 18.86 13.94
N PRO A 152 19.21 19.70 14.88
CA PRO A 152 18.86 21.14 14.92
C PRO A 152 19.35 21.91 13.68
N ASP A 153 20.43 21.42 13.08
CA ASP A 153 21.12 22.00 11.92
C ASP A 153 20.72 21.32 10.60
N LEU A 154 19.53 20.72 10.50
CA LEU A 154 19.12 19.92 9.35
C LEU A 154 19.34 20.63 8.01
N LYS A 155 19.02 21.92 7.94
CA LYS A 155 19.21 22.74 6.73
C LYS A 155 20.68 22.93 6.33
N SER A 156 21.61 22.99 7.28
CA SER A 156 23.04 23.11 6.97
C SER A 156 23.71 21.76 6.74
N LYS A 157 23.17 20.68 7.35
CA LYS A 157 23.60 19.30 7.10
C LYS A 157 23.17 18.78 5.72
N PHE A 158 22.03 19.24 5.24
CA PHE A 158 21.49 18.91 3.92
C PHE A 158 21.28 20.19 3.12
N PRO A 159 22.37 20.86 2.67
CA PRO A 159 22.27 22.10 1.93
C PRO A 159 21.49 21.91 0.62
N ASP A 160 21.61 20.72 0.03
CA ASP A 160 20.65 20.18 -0.93
C ASP A 160 19.74 19.19 -0.20
N LEU A 161 18.64 19.69 0.37
CA LEU A 161 17.50 18.88 0.86
C LEU A 161 16.89 17.96 -0.22
N ASN A 162 17.44 18.02 -1.44
CA ASN A 162 16.95 17.36 -2.63
C ASN A 162 17.69 16.06 -2.96
N ILE A 163 18.78 15.69 -2.28
CA ILE A 163 19.46 14.40 -2.48
C ILE A 163 20.23 13.99 -1.19
N GLU A 164 19.77 12.94 -0.50
CA GLU A 164 20.68 12.12 0.31
C GLU A 164 21.02 10.87 -0.50
N LYS A 165 22.32 10.68 -0.79
CA LYS A 165 22.85 9.46 -1.42
C LYS A 165 23.25 8.39 -0.41
N GLU A 166 23.07 8.65 0.89
CA GLU A 166 23.44 7.68 1.89
C GLU A 166 22.35 6.61 2.00
N ILE A 167 22.78 5.35 1.80
CA ILE A 167 22.03 4.11 2.00
C ILE A 167 21.13 3.68 0.82
N GLY A 168 21.56 3.86 -0.43
CA GLY A 168 20.96 3.13 -1.57
C GLY A 168 19.48 3.43 -1.87
N TYR A 169 18.90 4.45 -1.24
CA TYR A 169 17.57 4.96 -1.50
C TYR A 169 17.68 6.32 -2.19
N ASP A 170 17.23 6.41 -3.44
CA ASP A 170 17.13 7.68 -4.18
C ASP A 170 15.89 8.47 -3.71
N ILE A 171 15.80 8.81 -2.42
CA ILE A 171 14.66 9.54 -1.83
C ILE A 171 15.14 10.74 -1.00
N THR A 172 14.43 11.86 -1.11
CA THR A 172 14.71 13.08 -0.33
C THR A 172 14.01 13.08 1.02
N PRO A 173 14.45 13.87 2.01
CA PRO A 173 13.70 14.06 3.25
C PRO A 173 12.23 14.47 3.04
N LEU A 174 11.95 15.33 2.05
CA LEU A 174 10.58 15.71 1.70
C LEU A 174 9.82 14.53 1.09
N ASP A 175 10.41 13.82 0.13
CA ASP A 175 9.81 12.63 -0.48
C ASP A 175 9.54 11.52 0.52
N CYS A 176 10.40 11.34 1.53
CA CYS A 176 10.17 10.40 2.62
C CYS A 176 8.92 10.80 3.41
N ALA A 177 8.76 12.10 3.73
CA ALA A 177 7.58 12.59 4.41
C ALA A 177 6.31 12.35 3.58
N ILE A 178 6.40 12.59 2.27
CA ILE A 178 5.31 12.36 1.32
C ILE A 178 4.95 10.86 1.24
N LYS A 179 5.94 9.99 0.99
CA LYS A 179 5.76 8.54 0.82
C LYS A 179 5.11 7.89 2.03
N TYR A 180 5.47 8.32 3.24
CA TYR A 180 4.97 7.72 4.48
C TYR A 180 3.81 8.48 5.13
N GLY A 181 3.29 9.51 4.47
CA GLY A 181 2.14 10.28 4.93
C GLY A 181 2.40 11.10 6.19
N SER A 182 3.65 11.49 6.42
CA SER A 182 4.14 12.18 7.62
C SER A 182 3.90 13.69 7.51
N GLU A 183 2.69 14.12 7.85
CA GLU A 183 2.20 15.48 7.61
C GLU A 183 2.98 16.56 8.38
N LEU A 184 3.35 16.30 9.64
CA LEU A 184 4.10 17.28 10.44
C LEU A 184 5.51 17.49 9.88
N CYS A 185 6.18 16.38 9.53
CA CYS A 185 7.49 16.41 8.90
C CYS A 185 7.43 17.02 7.49
N PHE A 186 6.39 16.72 6.69
CA PHE A 186 6.18 17.33 5.37
C PHE A 186 6.12 18.86 5.48
N ASN A 187 5.27 19.37 6.37
CA ASN A 187 5.14 20.81 6.61
C ASN A 187 6.45 21.44 7.09
N TYR A 188 7.19 20.74 7.95
CA TYR A 188 8.50 21.19 8.40
C TYR A 188 9.51 21.28 7.24
N MET A 189 9.60 20.27 6.38
CA MET A 189 10.51 20.28 5.23
C MET A 189 10.17 21.38 4.22
N LYS A 190 8.88 21.59 3.93
CA LYS A 190 8.41 22.69 3.07
C LYS A 190 8.81 24.06 3.64
N ASN A 191 8.65 24.26 4.95
CA ASN A 191 9.07 25.50 5.62
C ASN A 191 10.59 25.73 5.60
N LEU A 192 11.40 24.67 5.50
CA LEU A 192 12.85 24.79 5.31
C LEU A 192 13.24 25.17 3.88
N GLY A 193 12.30 25.05 2.93
CA GLY A 193 12.49 25.36 1.51
C GLY A 193 12.70 24.13 0.61
N ALA A 194 12.43 22.92 1.12
CA ALA A 194 12.54 21.69 0.32
C ALA A 194 11.63 21.75 -0.92
N GLN A 195 12.12 21.21 -2.04
CA GLN A 195 11.41 21.17 -3.30
C GLN A 195 10.95 19.75 -3.61
N TYR A 196 9.85 19.63 -4.34
CA TYR A 196 9.42 18.35 -4.89
C TYR A 196 10.44 17.84 -5.91
N THR A 197 10.56 16.51 -6.00
CA THR A 197 11.31 15.82 -7.04
C THR A 197 10.36 15.30 -8.12
N ASP A 198 10.92 14.64 -9.14
CA ASP A 198 10.14 13.97 -10.19
C ASP A 198 9.38 12.73 -9.68
N ASN A 199 9.69 12.25 -8.48
CA ASN A 199 9.03 11.09 -7.87
C ASN A 199 7.99 11.47 -6.80
N SER A 200 7.93 12.75 -6.39
CA SER A 200 7.06 13.19 -5.29
C SER A 200 5.59 12.84 -5.53
N GLU A 201 5.11 13.01 -6.76
CA GLU A 201 3.72 12.74 -7.14
C GLU A 201 3.38 11.26 -6.95
N LYS A 202 4.27 10.37 -7.41
CA LYS A 202 4.13 8.93 -7.19
C LYS A 202 4.11 8.62 -5.70
N TYR A 203 5.02 9.20 -4.91
CA TYR A 203 5.06 8.97 -3.47
C TYR A 203 3.81 9.46 -2.74
N ALA A 204 3.20 10.57 -3.17
CA ALA A 204 1.99 11.08 -2.54
C ALA A 204 0.81 10.11 -2.77
N VAL A 205 0.72 9.57 -3.99
CA VAL A 205 -0.27 8.56 -4.34
C VAL A 205 -0.07 7.27 -3.56
N GLN A 206 1.18 6.82 -3.38
CA GLN A 206 1.51 5.64 -2.57
C GLN A 206 1.22 5.85 -1.08
N GLY A 207 1.59 7.01 -0.55
CA GLY A 207 1.45 7.35 0.87
C GLY A 207 0.00 7.48 1.32
N GLY A 208 -0.90 7.88 0.42
CA GLY A 208 -2.33 7.92 0.67
C GLY A 208 -2.79 8.97 1.67
N ASN A 209 -1.90 9.88 2.10
CA ASN A 209 -2.26 11.01 2.96
C ASN A 209 -2.92 12.08 2.10
N THR A 210 -4.24 12.24 2.25
CA THR A 210 -5.06 13.15 1.42
C THR A 210 -4.71 14.62 1.64
N ASN A 211 -4.26 15.02 2.83
CA ASN A 211 -3.83 16.40 3.10
C ASN A 211 -2.56 16.74 2.30
N ILE A 212 -1.55 15.86 2.32
CA ILE A 212 -0.32 16.04 1.52
C ILE A 212 -0.65 16.04 0.03
N PHE A 213 -1.47 15.08 -0.41
CA PHE A 213 -1.90 14.97 -1.81
C PHE A 213 -2.60 16.25 -2.30
N MET A 214 -3.58 16.77 -1.55
CA MET A 214 -4.30 17.99 -1.92
C MET A 214 -3.39 19.21 -1.89
N GLN A 215 -2.49 19.34 -0.92
CA GLN A 215 -1.51 20.42 -0.89
C GLN A 215 -0.60 20.40 -2.14
N MET A 216 -0.20 19.23 -2.62
CA MET A 216 0.60 19.12 -3.84
C MET A 216 -0.14 19.57 -5.10
N ILE A 217 -1.46 19.31 -5.18
CA ILE A 217 -2.31 19.83 -6.25
C ILE A 217 -2.38 21.36 -6.18
N GLU A 218 -2.59 21.93 -5.00
CA GLU A 218 -2.62 23.39 -4.79
C GLU A 218 -1.28 24.06 -5.16
N ASP A 219 -0.17 23.37 -4.89
CA ASP A 219 1.18 23.78 -5.28
C ASP A 219 1.45 23.61 -6.79
N GLY A 220 0.48 23.13 -7.57
CA GLY A 220 0.52 23.05 -9.02
C GLY A 220 1.14 21.77 -9.59
N LYS A 221 1.26 20.69 -8.80
CA LYS A 221 1.71 19.39 -9.31
C LYS A 221 0.62 18.68 -10.12
N SER A 222 1.04 18.00 -11.19
CA SER A 222 0.18 17.20 -12.07
C SER A 222 0.31 15.72 -11.75
N PHE A 223 -0.81 15.01 -11.68
CA PHE A 223 -0.86 13.59 -11.32
C PHE A 223 -1.33 12.71 -12.49
N ASP A 224 -0.75 12.89 -13.67
CA ASP A 224 -1.19 12.18 -14.88
C ASP A 224 -0.93 10.67 -14.81
N ASN A 225 -1.92 9.86 -15.19
CA ASN A 225 -1.85 8.40 -15.27
C ASN A 225 -1.46 7.70 -13.95
N MET A 226 -1.99 8.16 -12.82
CA MET A 226 -1.66 7.65 -11.47
C MET A 226 -2.79 6.83 -10.82
N ILE A 227 -3.94 6.66 -11.49
CA ILE A 227 -5.09 5.93 -10.92
C ILE A 227 -4.78 4.47 -10.57
N ASN A 228 -4.04 3.72 -11.40
CA ASN A 228 -3.66 2.35 -11.07
C ASN A 228 -2.75 2.33 -9.83
N ALA A 229 -1.78 3.24 -9.72
CA ALA A 229 -0.93 3.33 -8.53
C ALA A 229 -1.72 3.63 -7.25
N ALA A 230 -2.78 4.45 -7.34
CA ALA A 230 -3.68 4.70 -6.20
C ALA A 230 -4.41 3.41 -5.78
N LEU A 231 -4.89 2.63 -6.75
CA LEU A 231 -5.57 1.35 -6.52
C LEU A 231 -4.62 0.29 -5.97
N ASP A 232 -3.41 0.14 -6.52
CA ASP A 232 -2.41 -0.82 -6.06
C ASP A 232 -2.06 -0.63 -4.58
N TYR A 233 -2.08 0.62 -4.11
CA TYR A 233 -1.82 0.99 -2.72
C TYR A 233 -3.09 1.06 -1.84
N HIS A 234 -4.25 0.68 -2.38
CA HIS A 234 -5.57 0.71 -1.71
C HIS A 234 -5.98 2.12 -1.25
N ASN A 235 -5.54 3.16 -1.95
CA ASN A 235 -5.86 4.55 -1.66
C ASN A 235 -7.06 5.00 -2.50
N TYR A 236 -8.22 4.36 -2.25
CA TYR A 236 -9.44 4.51 -3.05
C TYR A 236 -9.95 5.96 -3.13
N GLU A 237 -9.79 6.76 -2.08
CA GLU A 237 -10.18 8.18 -2.09
C GLU A 237 -9.39 9.00 -3.12
N ILE A 238 -8.09 8.71 -3.26
CA ILE A 238 -7.25 9.35 -4.28
C ILE A 238 -7.62 8.82 -5.68
N ALA A 239 -7.91 7.53 -5.82
CA ALA A 239 -8.36 6.96 -7.09
C ALA A 239 -9.68 7.59 -7.58
N GLU A 240 -10.64 7.76 -6.68
CA GLU A 240 -11.91 8.45 -6.94
C GLU A 240 -11.70 9.92 -7.30
N TYR A 241 -10.75 10.59 -6.63
CA TYR A 241 -10.38 11.95 -6.98
C TYR A 241 -9.84 12.03 -8.42
N PHE A 242 -8.95 11.12 -8.83
CA PHE A 242 -8.40 11.08 -10.18
C PHE A 242 -9.45 10.82 -11.25
N LYS A 243 -10.38 9.90 -10.98
CA LYS A 243 -11.50 9.63 -11.88
C LYS A 243 -12.38 10.87 -12.06
N SER A 244 -12.78 11.49 -10.95
CA SER A 244 -13.76 12.58 -10.95
C SER A 244 -13.19 13.92 -11.44
N ASN A 245 -11.92 14.21 -11.16
CA ASN A 245 -11.32 15.52 -11.43
C ASN A 245 -10.38 15.51 -12.65
N PHE A 246 -9.76 14.37 -12.96
CA PHE A 246 -8.81 14.25 -14.07
C PHE A 246 -9.28 13.30 -15.17
N GLY A 247 -10.45 12.67 -15.04
CA GLY A 247 -11.00 11.76 -16.04
C GLY A 247 -10.13 10.52 -16.27
N GLN A 248 -9.30 10.15 -15.30
CA GLN A 248 -8.44 8.97 -15.41
C GLN A 248 -9.26 7.68 -15.25
N ASN A 249 -8.88 6.66 -16.00
CA ASN A 249 -9.51 5.35 -15.97
C ASN A 249 -8.47 4.28 -15.64
N PHE A 250 -8.91 3.27 -14.90
CA PHE A 250 -8.16 2.04 -14.63
C PHE A 250 -8.71 0.95 -15.55
N ASP A 251 -7.84 0.08 -16.07
CA ASP A 251 -8.23 -0.88 -17.12
C ASP A 251 -7.62 -2.28 -16.95
N SER A 252 -6.95 -2.54 -15.82
CA SER A 252 -6.25 -3.80 -15.60
C SER A 252 -6.93 -4.68 -14.55
N ILE A 253 -7.67 -5.69 -15.03
CA ILE A 253 -8.27 -6.73 -14.18
C ILE A 253 -7.18 -7.49 -13.43
N ALA A 254 -6.12 -7.91 -14.13
CA ALA A 254 -5.07 -8.73 -13.53
C ALA A 254 -4.27 -7.98 -12.45
N GLU A 255 -3.94 -6.71 -12.68
CA GLU A 255 -3.26 -5.86 -11.68
C GLU A 255 -4.16 -5.63 -10.47
N SER A 256 -5.44 -5.33 -10.70
CA SER A 256 -6.43 -5.21 -9.62
C SER A 256 -6.46 -6.45 -8.75
N MET A 257 -6.50 -7.64 -9.36
CA MET A 257 -6.52 -8.90 -8.62
C MET A 257 -5.20 -9.22 -7.93
N TYR A 258 -4.07 -8.90 -8.56
CA TYR A 258 -2.74 -9.08 -7.98
C TYR A 258 -2.60 -8.29 -6.67
N PHE A 259 -3.06 -7.04 -6.67
CA PHE A 259 -3.05 -6.20 -5.46
C PHE A 259 -4.24 -6.43 -4.52
N GLY A 260 -5.17 -7.34 -4.85
CA GLY A 260 -6.32 -7.66 -4.01
C GLY A 260 -7.51 -6.70 -4.11
N ASN A 261 -7.53 -5.82 -5.12
CA ASN A 261 -8.65 -4.94 -5.49
C ASN A 261 -9.76 -5.71 -6.22
N TYR A 262 -10.35 -6.70 -5.55
CA TYR A 262 -11.31 -7.63 -6.17
C TYR A 262 -12.65 -6.97 -6.55
N ASP A 263 -13.04 -5.89 -5.88
CA ASP A 263 -14.19 -5.06 -6.24
C ASP A 263 -13.96 -4.31 -7.56
N VAL A 264 -12.78 -3.72 -7.72
CA VAL A 264 -12.35 -3.10 -8.99
C VAL A 264 -12.31 -4.15 -10.11
N ALA A 265 -11.71 -5.31 -9.86
CA ALA A 265 -11.70 -6.41 -10.83
C ALA A 265 -13.11 -6.88 -11.20
N SER A 266 -14.00 -6.99 -10.20
CA SER A 266 -15.41 -7.35 -10.41
C SER A 266 -16.13 -6.33 -11.30
N TYR A 267 -15.88 -5.04 -11.08
CA TYR A 267 -16.44 -3.96 -11.86
C TYR A 267 -15.98 -4.03 -13.32
N LEU A 268 -14.68 -4.20 -13.56
CA LEU A 268 -14.12 -4.29 -14.91
C LEU A 268 -14.70 -5.48 -15.69
N LEU A 269 -14.76 -6.66 -15.04
CA LEU A 269 -15.36 -7.87 -15.63
C LEU A 269 -16.84 -7.66 -15.99
N SER A 270 -17.59 -7.00 -15.12
CA SER A 270 -19.03 -6.75 -15.34
C SER A 270 -19.30 -5.76 -16.48
N ASN A 271 -18.31 -4.93 -16.83
CA ASN A 271 -18.39 -3.97 -17.93
C ASN A 271 -17.73 -4.46 -19.23
N GLY A 272 -17.32 -5.74 -19.28
CA GLY A 272 -16.83 -6.37 -20.51
C GLY A 272 -15.39 -6.01 -20.88
N GLU A 273 -14.59 -5.57 -19.93
CA GLU A 273 -13.15 -5.33 -20.13
C GLU A 273 -12.41 -6.64 -20.46
N ASP A 274 -11.39 -6.55 -21.33
CA ASP A 274 -10.65 -7.73 -21.80
C ASP A 274 -9.71 -8.28 -20.73
N ILE A 275 -10.05 -9.47 -20.23
CA ILE A 275 -9.26 -10.23 -19.23
C ILE A 275 -7.83 -10.50 -19.73
N ASN A 276 -7.61 -10.56 -21.04
CA ASN A 276 -6.32 -10.91 -21.63
C ASN A 276 -5.38 -9.72 -21.82
N LYS A 277 -5.81 -8.50 -21.51
CA LYS A 277 -5.04 -7.29 -21.82
C LYS A 277 -3.70 -7.22 -21.08
N THR A 278 -3.54 -7.89 -19.93
CA THR A 278 -2.21 -8.17 -19.35
C THR A 278 -2.26 -9.31 -18.30
N TYR A 279 -1.28 -10.23 -18.36
CA TYR A 279 -0.91 -11.27 -17.38
C TYR A 279 -1.65 -12.63 -17.31
N ILE A 280 -0.93 -13.65 -17.80
CA ILE A 280 -1.19 -15.10 -17.75
C ILE A 280 -0.99 -15.71 -16.34
N TYR A 281 -0.37 -14.99 -15.40
CA TYR A 281 -0.15 -15.46 -14.02
C TYR A 281 -1.46 -15.74 -13.26
N PHE A 282 -2.53 -15.03 -13.64
CA PHE A 282 -3.84 -15.11 -13.02
C PHE A 282 -4.50 -16.51 -13.10
N LEU A 283 -4.27 -17.23 -14.19
CA LEU A 283 -4.77 -18.60 -14.35
C LEU A 283 -4.16 -19.57 -13.32
N PHE A 284 -2.92 -19.34 -12.85
CA PHE A 284 -2.25 -20.31 -11.97
C PHE A 284 -2.71 -20.26 -10.51
N ILE A 285 -3.00 -19.09 -9.93
CA ILE A 285 -3.42 -18.99 -8.52
C ILE A 285 -4.86 -19.50 -8.32
N PHE A 286 -5.77 -19.21 -9.27
CA PHE A 286 -7.15 -19.68 -9.19
C PHE A 286 -7.30 -21.18 -9.58
N ILE A 287 -6.53 -21.69 -10.55
CA ILE A 287 -6.61 -23.11 -10.96
C ILE A 287 -6.05 -24.06 -9.90
N ILE A 288 -5.03 -23.67 -9.12
CA ILE A 288 -4.47 -24.54 -8.06
C ILE A 288 -5.47 -24.76 -6.90
N VAL A 289 -6.52 -23.92 -6.80
CA VAL A 289 -7.56 -23.97 -5.75
C VAL A 289 -8.86 -24.64 -6.22
N SER A 290 -8.96 -25.07 -7.49
CA SER A 290 -10.09 -25.87 -8.01
C SER A 290 -9.78 -27.36 -8.00
#